data_AF-A0A7X8VYP1-F1
#
_entry.id   AF-A0A7X8VYP1-F1
#
_cell.length_a   1.000
_cell.length_b   1.000
_cell.length_c   1.000
_cell.angle_alpha   90.00
_cell.angle_beta   90.00
_cell.angle_gamma   90.00
#
_symmetry.space_group_name_H-M   'P 1'
#
loop_
_entity.id
_entity.type
_entity.pdbx_description
1 polymer ?
#
loop_
_entity_poly.entity_id
_entity_poly.type
_entity_poly.pdbx_seq_one_letter_code
_entity_poly.pdbx_strand_id
1 'polypeptide(L)'
;MIAQEEASNPDYNHWLEHWNADYGKHNPAPGLGAHYLFNGLLQPGERDYEPEKHTLAGTRLQRPRRLDSWRARLGNLLHSGSRPPVWWRRILQTLCRMPEEKLQRLRPCFYLDNRSCPKGLRLGPCGGSRQDGQCEDGCQPCFFQRVMRLAAARNQFGILEGDHDDIAKQQ
;
A
#
# COMPACT_ATOMS: atom_id res chain seq x y z
N MET A 1 32.14 11.98 5.53
CA MET A 1 30.81 12.42 5.04
C MET A 1 29.91 12.78 6.21
N ILE A 2 29.56 11.84 7.10
CA ILE A 2 28.72 12.11 8.30
C ILE A 2 29.27 13.25 9.18
N ALA A 3 30.56 13.23 9.55
CA ALA A 3 31.17 14.28 10.37
C ALA A 3 31.21 15.68 9.71
N GLN A 4 31.10 15.74 8.39
CA GLN A 4 31.12 16.99 7.62
C GLN A 4 29.69 17.56 7.50
N GLU A 5 28.69 16.69 7.45
CA GLU A 5 27.27 17.05 7.53
C GLU A 5 26.87 17.51 8.93
N GLU A 6 27.39 16.87 9.99
CA GLU A 6 27.17 17.29 11.38
C GLU A 6 27.79 18.68 11.66
N ALA A 7 28.98 18.96 11.12
CA ALA A 7 29.62 20.27 11.28
C ALA A 7 28.90 21.40 10.51
N SER A 8 28.23 21.07 9.41
CA SER A 8 27.51 22.04 8.57
C SER A 8 26.08 22.32 9.05
N ASN A 9 25.54 21.46 9.94
CA ASN A 9 24.17 21.54 10.44
C ASN A 9 24.17 21.50 11.97
N PRO A 10 24.59 22.60 12.64
CA PRO A 10 24.77 22.64 14.10
C PRO A 10 23.45 22.49 14.88
N ASP A 11 22.32 22.83 14.24
CA ASP A 11 21.00 22.66 14.82
C ASP A 11 19.96 22.29 13.74
N TYR A 12 18.76 21.96 14.19
CA TYR A 12 17.66 21.56 13.33
C TYR A 12 17.26 22.65 12.32
N ASN A 13 17.36 23.93 12.69
CA ASN A 13 16.95 25.02 11.80
C ASN A 13 17.96 25.18 10.66
N HIS A 14 19.26 25.08 10.94
CA HIS A 14 20.30 25.08 9.91
C HIS A 14 20.16 23.87 8.98
N TRP A 15 19.91 22.68 9.55
CA TRP A 15 19.60 21.50 8.74
C TRP A 15 18.40 21.72 7.83
N LEU A 16 17.32 22.31 8.36
CA LEU A 16 16.09 22.58 7.62
C LEU A 16 16.30 23.61 6.51
N GLU A 17 17.10 24.65 6.75
CA GLU A 17 17.47 25.64 5.73
C GLU A 17 18.25 25.00 4.58
N HIS A 18 19.26 24.19 4.89
CA HIS A 18 20.01 23.43 3.89
C HIS A 18 19.11 22.44 3.13
N TRP A 19 18.27 21.69 3.85
CA TRP A 19 17.32 20.76 3.23
C TRP A 19 16.37 21.48 2.27
N ASN A 20 15.82 22.64 2.64
CA ASN A 20 14.96 23.43 1.76
C ASN A 20 15.73 24.02 0.56
N ALA A 21 16.98 24.44 0.75
CA ALA A 21 17.81 24.97 -0.33
C ALA A 21 18.16 23.90 -1.39
N ASP A 22 18.34 22.65 -0.96
CA ASP A 22 18.70 21.52 -1.82
C ASP A 22 17.46 20.83 -2.41
N TYR A 23 16.51 20.41 -1.56
CA TYR A 23 15.35 19.63 -1.94
C TYR A 23 14.11 20.46 -2.26
N GLY A 24 13.97 21.69 -1.77
CA GLY A 24 12.86 22.56 -2.14
C GLY A 24 12.82 22.89 -3.64
N LYS A 25 13.97 22.78 -4.32
CA LYS A 25 14.09 22.89 -5.79
C LYS A 25 13.55 21.64 -6.50
N HIS A 26 13.67 20.48 -5.87
CA HIS A 26 13.07 19.24 -6.30
C HIS A 26 11.65 19.17 -5.74
N ASN A 27 10.75 20.02 -6.24
CA ASN A 27 9.34 19.88 -5.92
C ASN A 27 8.75 18.81 -6.84
N PRO A 28 8.59 17.53 -6.41
CA PRO A 28 7.75 16.62 -7.17
C PRO A 28 6.36 17.23 -7.10
N ALA A 29 5.94 17.91 -8.19
CA ALA A 29 4.67 18.62 -8.25
C ALA A 29 3.62 17.77 -7.54
N PRO A 30 3.01 18.26 -6.44
CA PRO A 30 2.15 17.43 -5.62
C PRO A 30 1.02 16.97 -6.52
N GLY A 31 1.10 15.70 -6.92
CA GLY A 31 0.02 15.07 -7.67
C GLY A 31 -1.25 15.29 -6.85
N LEU A 32 -2.33 15.70 -7.52
CA LEU A 32 -3.62 15.90 -6.86
C LEU A 32 -3.94 14.65 -6.03
N GLY A 33 -3.92 14.80 -4.71
CA GLY A 33 -4.21 13.72 -3.78
C GLY A 33 -3.02 12.90 -3.27
N ALA A 34 -1.86 13.53 -3.05
CA ALA A 34 -0.75 12.91 -2.34
C ALA A 34 -1.21 12.24 -1.03
N HIS A 35 -0.82 10.99 -0.86
CA HIS A 35 -1.11 10.19 0.32
C HIS A 35 0.06 10.36 1.31
N TYR A 36 -0.24 10.44 2.62
CA TYR A 36 0.76 10.57 3.70
C TYR A 36 1.54 11.90 3.75
N LEU A 37 0.94 13.01 3.34
CA LEU A 37 1.45 14.32 3.75
C LEU A 37 0.88 14.67 5.12
N PHE A 38 1.69 15.28 5.97
CA PHE A 38 1.23 15.93 7.19
C PHE A 38 1.38 17.43 7.02
N ASN A 39 0.42 18.18 7.55
CA ASN A 39 0.46 19.63 7.52
C ASN A 39 1.52 20.13 8.50
N GLY A 40 2.26 21.15 8.08
CA GLY A 40 3.24 21.81 8.93
C GLY A 40 4.36 20.89 9.39
N LEU A 41 4.79 19.91 8.58
CA LEU A 41 6.08 19.26 8.81
C LEU A 41 7.20 20.24 8.50
N LEU A 42 8.38 19.96 9.05
CA LEU A 42 9.61 20.65 8.73
C LEU A 42 9.52 22.17 9.01
N GLN A 43 9.05 22.53 10.21
CA GLN A 43 8.88 23.93 10.64
C GLN A 43 10.03 24.36 11.55
N PRO A 44 10.58 25.58 11.39
CA PRO A 44 11.62 26.08 12.27
C PRO A 44 11.22 26.00 13.75
N GLY A 45 12.10 25.44 14.59
CA GLY A 45 11.86 25.27 16.03
C GLY A 45 10.99 24.06 16.42
N GLU A 46 10.37 23.36 15.47
CA GLU A 46 9.56 22.16 15.73
C GLU A 46 10.22 20.92 15.12
N ARG A 47 11.26 20.41 15.78
CA ARG A 47 11.98 19.21 15.34
C ARG A 47 11.15 17.94 15.53
N ASP A 48 10.47 17.85 16.67
CA ASP A 48 9.84 16.62 17.12
C ASP A 48 8.37 16.58 16.67
N TYR A 49 7.90 15.40 16.25
CA TYR A 49 6.54 15.23 15.75
C TYR A 49 5.52 15.30 16.89
N GLU A 50 4.67 16.32 16.85
CA GLU A 50 3.50 16.47 17.72
C GLU A 50 2.19 16.14 16.96
N PRO A 51 1.52 15.00 17.26
CA PRO A 51 0.36 14.55 16.50
C PRO A 51 -0.85 15.50 16.55
N GLU A 52 -0.93 16.34 17.58
CA GLU A 52 -2.01 17.32 17.75
C GLU A 52 -1.83 18.55 16.84
N LYS A 53 -0.58 18.91 16.54
CA LYS A 53 -0.23 20.05 15.68
C LYS A 53 -0.11 19.67 14.21
N HIS A 54 0.39 18.47 13.93
CA HIS A 54 0.61 18.00 12.56
C HIS A 54 -0.51 17.07 12.10
N THR A 55 -1.62 17.66 11.69
CA THR A 55 -2.74 16.90 11.12
C THR A 55 -2.36 16.26 9.78
N LEU A 56 -2.86 15.05 9.53
CA LEU A 56 -2.65 14.35 8.26
C LEU A 56 -3.31 15.15 7.11
N ALA A 57 -2.48 15.74 6.27
CA ALA A 57 -2.80 16.48 5.05
C ALA A 57 -2.91 15.54 3.85
N GLY A 58 -3.71 14.49 3.94
CA GLY A 58 -3.75 13.47 2.90
C GLY A 58 -5.16 13.10 2.48
N THR A 59 -5.34 12.84 1.19
CA THR A 59 -6.52 12.11 0.72
C THR A 59 -6.48 10.71 1.32
N ARG A 60 -7.57 10.31 1.99
CA ARG A 60 -7.73 8.92 2.39
C ARG A 60 -7.70 8.05 1.14
N LEU A 61 -7.01 6.92 1.22
CA LEU A 61 -7.12 5.89 0.18
C LEU A 61 -8.60 5.58 -0.04
N GLN A 62 -9.00 5.50 -1.31
CA GLN A 62 -10.37 5.16 -1.65
C GLN A 62 -10.74 3.81 -1.03
N ARG A 63 -11.98 3.67 -0.55
CA ARG A 63 -12.44 2.39 0.00
C ARG A 63 -12.38 1.29 -1.06
N PRO A 64 -12.06 0.05 -0.67
CA PRO A 64 -12.12 -1.09 -1.58
C PRO A 64 -13.57 -1.33 -2.03
N ARG A 65 -13.73 -1.87 -3.23
CA ARG A 65 -15.05 -2.29 -3.73
C ARG A 65 -15.62 -3.38 -2.82
N ARG A 66 -16.95 -3.42 -2.67
CA ARG A 66 -17.62 -4.42 -1.81
C ARG A 66 -17.27 -5.85 -2.22
N LEU A 67 -17.21 -6.12 -3.52
CA LEU A 67 -16.83 -7.43 -4.05
C LEU A 67 -15.39 -7.81 -3.69
N ASP A 68 -14.46 -6.87 -3.75
CA ASP A 68 -13.05 -7.08 -3.38
C ASP A 68 -12.94 -7.42 -1.88
N SER A 69 -13.64 -6.65 -1.04
CA SER A 69 -13.71 -6.91 0.41
C SER A 69 -14.32 -8.26 0.73
N TRP A 70 -15.37 -8.66 0.00
CA TRP A 70 -16.02 -9.95 0.16
C TRP A 70 -15.09 -11.10 -0.26
N ARG A 71 -14.43 -11.00 -1.42
CA ARG A 71 -13.43 -12.00 -1.88
C ARG A 71 -12.30 -12.18 -0.88
N ALA A 72 -11.76 -11.09 -0.35
CA ALA A 72 -10.72 -11.12 0.68
C ALA A 72 -11.20 -11.84 1.96
N ARG A 73 -12.43 -11.57 2.41
CA ARG A 73 -13.04 -12.27 3.56
C ARG A 73 -13.20 -13.76 3.30
N LEU A 74 -13.71 -14.13 2.13
CA LEU A 74 -13.90 -15.53 1.75
C LEU A 74 -12.57 -16.29 1.73
N GLY A 75 -11.56 -15.68 1.12
CA GLY A 75 -10.24 -16.28 0.98
C GLY A 75 -9.54 -16.48 2.32
N ASN A 76 -9.68 -15.53 3.24
CA ASN A 76 -9.14 -15.69 4.58
C ASN A 76 -9.83 -16.84 5.35
N LEU A 77 -11.15 -17.03 5.18
CA LEU A 77 -11.87 -18.16 5.78
C LEU A 77 -11.42 -19.52 5.21
N LEU A 78 -11.03 -19.57 3.93
CA LEU A 78 -10.42 -20.77 3.34
C LEU A 78 -9.05 -21.08 3.97
N HIS A 79 -8.34 -20.05 4.44
CA HIS A 79 -7.00 -20.20 4.99
C HIS A 79 -6.99 -20.44 6.50
N SER A 80 -7.98 -19.96 7.25
CA SER A 80 -8.08 -20.11 8.72
C SER A 80 -8.38 -21.54 9.19
N GLY A 81 -8.12 -22.57 8.37
CA GLY A 81 -8.40 -23.97 8.69
C GLY A 81 -9.89 -24.33 8.76
N SER A 82 -10.79 -23.36 8.58
CA SER A 82 -12.22 -23.60 8.48
C SER A 82 -12.49 -24.43 7.22
N ARG A 83 -13.41 -25.39 7.27
CA ARG A 83 -13.89 -26.14 6.10
C ARG A 83 -15.14 -25.43 5.55
N PRO A 84 -15.01 -24.36 4.74
CA PRO A 84 -16.18 -23.70 4.22
C PRO A 84 -16.98 -24.65 3.32
N PRO A 85 -18.30 -24.43 3.19
CA PRO A 85 -19.15 -25.23 2.33
C PRO A 85 -18.60 -25.34 0.90
N VAL A 86 -18.84 -26.47 0.25
CA VAL A 86 -18.35 -26.74 -1.12
C VAL A 86 -18.79 -25.66 -2.12
N TRP A 87 -20.01 -25.14 -1.97
CA TRP A 87 -20.53 -24.07 -2.83
C TRP A 87 -19.71 -22.78 -2.71
N TRP A 88 -19.18 -22.46 -1.54
CA TRP A 88 -18.33 -21.28 -1.30
C TRP A 88 -17.01 -21.36 -2.05
N ARG A 89 -16.38 -22.54 -1.99
CA ARG A 89 -15.17 -22.84 -2.76
C ARG A 89 -15.40 -22.70 -4.25
N ARG A 90 -16.51 -23.25 -4.75
CA ARG A 90 -16.90 -23.11 -6.16
C ARG A 90 -17.09 -21.65 -6.56
N ILE A 91 -17.78 -20.83 -5.77
CA ILE A 91 -17.93 -19.41 -6.10
C ILE A 91 -16.58 -18.71 -6.19
N LEU A 92 -15.68 -18.96 -5.24
CA LEU A 92 -14.35 -18.32 -5.27
C LEU A 92 -13.52 -18.80 -6.47
N GLN A 93 -13.58 -20.09 -6.82
CA GLN A 93 -12.98 -20.64 -8.04
C GLN A 93 -13.55 -19.98 -9.29
N THR A 94 -14.87 -19.78 -9.37
CA THR A 94 -15.51 -19.13 -10.51
C THR A 94 -15.10 -17.65 -10.63
N LEU A 95 -15.07 -16.91 -9.52
CA LEU A 95 -14.70 -15.50 -9.52
C LEU A 95 -13.21 -15.29 -9.81
N CYS A 96 -12.34 -16.14 -9.27
CA CYS A 96 -10.90 -16.12 -9.56
C CYS A 96 -10.57 -16.84 -10.88
N ARG A 97 -11.54 -17.56 -11.47
CA ARG A 97 -11.42 -18.45 -12.63
C ARG A 97 -10.19 -19.37 -12.55
N MET A 98 -9.95 -19.92 -11.36
CA MET A 98 -8.80 -20.77 -11.06
C MET A 98 -9.22 -21.98 -10.23
N PRO A 99 -8.51 -23.11 -10.37
CA PRO A 99 -8.77 -24.28 -9.56
C PRO A 99 -8.34 -24.06 -8.10
N GLU A 100 -8.89 -24.87 -7.19
CA GLU A 100 -8.72 -24.72 -5.74
C GLU A 100 -7.25 -24.66 -5.33
N GLU A 101 -6.44 -25.57 -5.88
CA GLU A 101 -5.02 -25.71 -5.54
C GLU A 101 -4.20 -24.47 -5.92
N LYS A 102 -4.69 -23.62 -6.83
CA LYS A 102 -4.03 -22.38 -7.26
C LYS A 102 -4.57 -21.14 -6.56
N LEU A 103 -5.65 -21.25 -5.77
CA LEU A 103 -6.23 -20.13 -5.04
C LEU A 103 -5.29 -19.60 -3.96
N GLN A 104 -4.54 -20.49 -3.28
CA GLN A 104 -3.59 -20.10 -2.24
C GLN A 104 -2.52 -19.13 -2.76
N ARG A 105 -2.13 -19.25 -4.03
CA ARG A 105 -1.20 -18.32 -4.68
C ARG A 105 -1.74 -16.88 -4.78
N LEU A 106 -3.04 -16.63 -4.57
CA LEU A 106 -3.63 -15.28 -4.56
C LEU A 106 -3.66 -14.66 -3.16
N ARG A 107 -3.32 -15.43 -2.11
CA ARG A 107 -3.39 -14.98 -0.72
C ARG A 107 -2.61 -13.66 -0.48
N PRO A 108 -1.38 -13.47 -0.99
CA PRO A 108 -0.65 -12.21 -0.79
C PRO A 108 -1.39 -10.98 -1.32
N CYS A 109 -2.27 -11.17 -2.32
CA CYS A 109 -3.09 -10.12 -2.92
C CYS A 109 -4.56 -10.23 -2.51
N PHE A 110 -4.85 -10.75 -1.32
CA PHE A 110 -6.21 -10.86 -0.77
C PHE A 110 -7.22 -11.58 -1.68
N TYR A 111 -6.77 -12.61 -2.40
CA TYR A 111 -7.61 -13.37 -3.34
C TYR A 111 -8.19 -12.54 -4.49
N LEU A 112 -7.55 -11.40 -4.80
CA LEU A 112 -7.81 -10.63 -6.00
C LEU A 112 -7.07 -11.23 -7.20
N ASP A 113 -7.76 -11.38 -8.32
CA ASP A 113 -7.15 -11.74 -9.58
C ASP A 113 -6.65 -10.51 -10.34
N ASN A 114 -5.53 -10.67 -11.03
CA ASN A 114 -4.82 -9.62 -11.76
C ASN A 114 -5.11 -9.63 -13.26
N ARG A 115 -6.16 -10.32 -13.72
CA ARG A 115 -6.48 -10.50 -15.15
C ARG A 115 -6.75 -9.20 -15.88
N SER A 116 -7.24 -8.19 -15.16
CA SER A 116 -7.48 -6.85 -15.71
C SER A 116 -6.18 -6.04 -15.86
N CYS A 117 -5.04 -6.53 -15.37
CA CYS A 117 -3.76 -5.89 -15.52
C CYS A 117 -3.20 -6.23 -16.92
N PRO A 118 -2.91 -5.23 -17.78
CA PRO A 118 -2.36 -5.49 -19.13
C PRO A 118 -1.02 -6.22 -19.08
N LYS A 119 -0.24 -6.01 -18.01
CA LYS A 119 1.05 -6.66 -17.79
C LYS A 119 0.95 -8.11 -17.34
N GLY A 120 -0.23 -8.58 -16.90
CA GLY A 120 -0.41 -9.92 -16.34
C GLY A 120 0.43 -10.24 -15.09
N LEU A 121 1.10 -9.25 -14.50
CA LEU A 121 1.99 -9.42 -13.35
C LEU A 121 1.21 -9.63 -12.07
N ARG A 122 1.56 -10.68 -11.33
CA ARG A 122 0.86 -11.13 -10.12
C ARG A 122 1.70 -10.89 -8.87
N LEU A 123 2.96 -11.27 -8.94
CA LEU A 123 3.99 -11.11 -7.91
C LEU A 123 5.23 -10.66 -8.68
N GLY A 124 5.62 -9.40 -8.53
CA GLY A 124 6.73 -8.83 -9.29
C GLY A 124 6.57 -7.33 -9.55
N PRO A 125 7.68 -6.63 -9.85
CA PRO A 125 7.67 -5.19 -10.08
C PRO A 125 6.87 -4.86 -11.34
N CYS A 126 5.84 -4.02 -11.18
CA CYS A 126 4.83 -3.70 -12.20
C CYS A 126 5.15 -2.44 -13.05
N GLY A 127 6.32 -1.83 -12.85
CA GLY A 127 6.64 -0.49 -13.35
C GLY A 127 6.02 0.62 -12.50
N GLY A 128 4.75 0.44 -12.10
CA GLY A 128 4.06 1.35 -11.19
C GLY A 128 2.61 1.61 -11.60
N SER A 129 2.00 2.54 -10.86
CA SER A 129 0.79 3.25 -11.28
C SER A 129 1.14 4.71 -11.53
N ARG A 130 0.41 5.34 -12.46
CA ARG A 130 0.40 6.79 -12.59
C ARG A 130 -0.10 7.44 -11.29
N GLN A 131 0.16 8.74 -11.13
CA GLN A 131 -0.26 9.50 -9.96
C GLN A 131 -1.79 9.49 -9.74
N ASP A 132 -2.57 9.31 -10.80
CA ASP A 132 -4.03 9.18 -10.77
C ASP A 132 -4.53 7.77 -10.41
N GLY A 133 -3.63 6.82 -10.17
CA GLY A 133 -3.94 5.44 -9.84
C GLY A 133 -4.25 4.52 -11.02
N GLN A 134 -4.12 5.02 -12.26
CA GLN A 134 -4.21 4.19 -13.47
C GLN A 134 -2.91 3.41 -13.69
N CYS A 135 -2.99 2.32 -14.46
CA CYS A 135 -1.81 1.59 -14.88
C CYS A 135 -0.96 2.46 -15.81
N GLU A 136 0.36 2.32 -15.74
CA GLU A 136 1.25 3.00 -16.69
C GLU A 136 1.07 2.50 -18.12
N ASP A 137 0.77 1.20 -18.25
CA ASP A 137 0.68 0.43 -19.50
C ASP A 137 -0.78 0.24 -19.96
N GLY A 138 -1.66 1.15 -19.54
CA GLY A 138 -3.06 1.18 -19.97
C GLY A 138 -3.94 2.09 -19.12
N CYS A 139 -5.01 2.64 -19.70
CA CYS A 139 -5.94 3.55 -19.01
C CYS A 139 -6.91 2.83 -18.04
N GLN A 140 -6.50 1.70 -17.47
CA GLN A 140 -7.30 0.90 -16.53
C GLN A 140 -6.81 1.13 -15.10
N PRO A 141 -7.69 1.02 -14.08
CA PRO A 141 -7.26 1.10 -12.68
C PRO A 141 -6.17 0.08 -12.36
N CYS A 142 -5.10 0.53 -11.71
CA CYS A 142 -3.98 -0.35 -11.37
C CYS A 142 -4.44 -1.49 -10.44
N PHE A 143 -4.02 -2.73 -10.72
CA PHE A 143 -4.30 -3.89 -9.87
C PHE A 143 -3.79 -3.68 -8.45
N PHE A 144 -2.56 -3.16 -8.29
CA PHE A 144 -1.96 -2.92 -6.98
C PHE A 144 -2.68 -1.84 -6.18
N GLN A 145 -3.34 -0.87 -6.83
CA GLN A 145 -4.23 0.04 -6.12
C GLN A 145 -5.38 -0.70 -5.41
N ARG A 146 -5.97 -1.74 -6.03
CA ARG A 146 -7.01 -2.54 -5.37
C ARG A 146 -6.48 -3.29 -4.16
N VAL A 147 -5.27 -3.84 -4.28
CA VAL A 147 -4.56 -4.53 -3.19
C VAL A 147 -4.27 -3.57 -2.05
N MET A 148 -3.71 -2.39 -2.32
CA MET A 148 -3.42 -1.34 -1.32
C MET A 148 -4.67 -0.87 -0.59
N ARG A 149 -5.79 -0.67 -1.30
CA ARG A 149 -7.07 -0.27 -0.67
C ARG A 149 -7.60 -1.34 0.29
N LEU A 150 -7.41 -2.63 -0.02
CA LEU A 150 -7.78 -3.72 0.88
C LEU A 150 -6.85 -3.80 2.08
N ALA A 151 -5.54 -3.69 1.88
CA ALA A 151 -4.56 -3.66 2.97
C ALA A 151 -4.88 -2.50 3.93
N ALA A 152 -5.10 -1.30 3.41
CA ALA A 152 -5.47 -0.13 4.18
C ALA A 152 -6.78 -0.31 4.96
N ALA A 153 -7.84 -0.80 4.30
CA ALA A 153 -9.14 -1.00 4.94
C ALA A 153 -9.13 -2.07 6.04
N ARG A 154 -8.10 -2.92 6.07
CA ARG A 154 -7.94 -3.99 7.06
C ARG A 154 -6.80 -3.73 8.04
N ASN A 155 -6.07 -2.62 7.88
CA ASN A 155 -4.83 -2.32 8.59
C ASN A 155 -3.78 -3.45 8.47
N GLN A 156 -3.60 -3.99 7.26
CA GLN A 156 -2.74 -5.16 6.97
C GLN A 156 -1.65 -4.80 5.94
N PHE A 157 -0.91 -3.72 6.16
CA PHE A 157 0.18 -3.31 5.26
C PHE A 157 1.38 -4.26 5.32
N GLY A 158 1.71 -4.83 6.48
CA GLY A 158 2.84 -5.77 6.64
C GLY A 158 2.77 -6.99 5.70
N ILE A 159 1.56 -7.45 5.33
CA ILE A 159 1.38 -8.54 4.36
C ILE A 159 2.02 -8.19 3.00
N LEU A 160 2.07 -6.92 2.63
CA LEU A 160 2.64 -6.43 1.36
C LEU A 160 4.15 -6.22 1.44
N GLU A 161 4.67 -5.95 2.63
CA GLU A 161 6.09 -5.69 2.90
C GLU A 161 6.91 -6.98 3.05
N GLY A 162 6.24 -8.14 3.06
CA GLY A 162 6.88 -9.43 3.22
C GLY A 162 6.91 -9.92 4.66
N ASP A 163 6.23 -9.23 5.59
CA ASP A 163 5.84 -9.78 6.89
C ASP A 163 4.74 -10.83 6.67
N HIS A 164 5.15 -11.92 6.03
CA HIS A 164 4.44 -13.17 6.04
C HIS A 164 4.75 -13.84 7.39
N ASP A 165 4.30 -13.26 8.50
CA ASP A 165 4.38 -13.91 9.81
C ASP A 165 3.78 -15.32 9.68
N ASP A 166 4.61 -16.34 9.87
CA ASP A 166 4.71 -17.17 11.09
C ASP A 166 3.44 -17.37 11.94
N ILE A 167 2.24 -17.17 11.40
CA ILE A 167 0.94 -17.54 12.00
C ILE A 167 0.77 -19.08 12.05
N ALA A 168 1.79 -19.84 11.60
CA ALA A 168 1.85 -21.30 11.72
C ALA A 168 2.69 -21.80 12.93
N LYS A 169 3.22 -20.93 13.80
CA LYS A 169 4.08 -21.34 14.94
C LYS A 169 3.52 -21.09 16.34
N GLN A 170 2.22 -20.86 16.51
CA GLN A 170 1.60 -20.73 17.85
C GLN A 170 0.30 -21.54 18.06
N GLN A 171 0.21 -22.74 17.49
CA GLN A 171 -0.67 -23.80 18.00
C GLN A 171 0.03 -25.15 17.97
#